data_AF-X1VZ36-F1
#
_entry.id   AF-X1VZ36-F1
#
_cell.length_a   1.000
_cell.length_b   1.000
_cell.length_c   1.000
_cell.angle_alpha   90.00
_cell.angle_beta   90.00
_cell.angle_gamma   90.00
#
_symmetry.space_group_name_H-M   'P 1'
#
loop_
_entity.id
_entity.type
_entity.pdbx_description
1 polymer ?
#
loop_
_entity_poly.entity_id
_entity_poly.type
_entity_poly.pdbx_seq_one_letter_code
_entity_poly.pdbx_strand_id
1 'polypeptide(L)'
;MIIQSSHRNEINDIAFTVAISDFNKTIKITKRLAEKIGAEGVISEPEVAKVSIVGAGITSDPAIAARMFGALAKEGVNIDMISTSGIRISCLISSSRI
;
A
#
# COMPACT_ATOMS: atom_id res chain seq x y z
N MET A 1 -0.14 -6.22 -4.05
CA MET A 1 -1.21 -5.37 -3.48
C MET A 1 -1.49 -4.30 -4.51
N ILE A 2 -2.76 -4.02 -4.79
CA ILE A 2 -3.20 -2.94 -5.69
C ILE A 2 -4.21 -2.12 -4.89
N ILE A 3 -4.04 -0.81 -4.86
CA ILE A 3 -4.87 0.13 -4.11
C ILE A 3 -5.23 1.26 -5.06
N GLN A 4 -6.51 1.60 -5.08
CA GLN A 4 -7.00 2.81 -5.71
C GLN A 4 -7.78 3.58 -4.65
N SER A 5 -7.39 4.83 -4.42
CA SER A 5 -8.10 5.69 -3.48
C SER A 5 -9.38 6.25 -4.11
N SER A 6 -10.24 6.85 -3.30
CA SER A 6 -11.44 7.52 -3.79
C SER A 6 -11.07 8.73 -4.65
N HIS A 7 -11.85 8.92 -5.70
CA HIS A 7 -11.71 10.00 -6.67
C HIS A 7 -11.66 11.40 -6.03
N ARG A 8 -10.67 12.21 -6.42
CA ARG A 8 -10.57 13.62 -6.06
C ARG A 8 -10.28 14.43 -7.31
N ASN A 9 -11.03 15.50 -7.55
CA ASN A 9 -10.79 16.45 -8.64
C ASN A 9 -10.64 15.80 -10.02
N GLU A 10 -11.49 14.83 -10.35
CA GLU A 10 -11.41 14.07 -11.63
C GLU A 10 -10.19 13.15 -11.79
N ILE A 11 -9.36 13.01 -10.74
CA ILE A 11 -8.14 12.20 -10.74
C ILE A 11 -8.25 11.07 -9.71
N ASN A 12 -7.67 9.91 -10.02
CA ASN A 12 -7.50 8.78 -9.11
C ASN A 12 -6.02 8.39 -9.06
N ASP A 13 -5.54 8.12 -7.86
CA ASP A 13 -4.22 7.53 -7.65
C ASP A 13 -4.33 6.01 -7.59
N ILE A 14 -3.48 5.33 -8.37
CA ILE A 14 -3.36 3.87 -8.33
C ILE A 14 -1.95 3.53 -7.84
N ALA A 15 -1.89 2.85 -6.70
CA ALA A 15 -0.65 2.34 -6.13
C ALA A 15 -0.64 0.81 -6.19
N PHE A 16 0.52 0.23 -6.49
CA PHE A 16 0.68 -1.22 -6.47
C PHE A 16 2.11 -1.63 -6.14
N THR A 17 2.25 -2.85 -5.62
CA THR A 17 3.54 -3.42 -5.22
C THR A 17 3.98 -4.51 -6.20
N VAL A 18 5.26 -4.57 -6.53
CA VAL A 18 5.90 -5.65 -7.29
C VAL A 18 7.05 -6.26 -6.51
N ALA A 19 7.59 -7.39 -6.96
CA ALA A 19 8.84 -7.91 -6.42
C ALA A 19 9.99 -6.93 -6.74
N ILE A 20 10.99 -6.83 -5.85
CA ILE A 20 12.13 -5.91 -6.04
C ILE A 20 12.89 -6.18 -7.35
N SER A 21 12.96 -7.45 -7.77
CA SER A 21 13.54 -7.87 -9.06
C SER A 21 12.83 -7.26 -10.27
N ASP A 22 11.55 -6.92 -10.14
CA ASP A 22 10.73 -6.34 -11.21
C ASP A 22 10.65 -4.81 -11.14
N PHE A 23 11.22 -4.17 -10.12
CA PHE A 23 11.09 -2.74 -9.86
C PHE A 23 11.48 -1.88 -11.06
N ASN A 24 12.71 -2.04 -11.55
CA ASN A 24 13.23 -1.24 -12.67
C ASN A 24 12.44 -1.44 -13.97
N LYS A 25 11.97 -2.66 -14.23
CA LYS A 25 11.13 -2.97 -15.40
C LYS A 25 9.77 -2.30 -15.27
N THR A 26 9.17 -2.38 -14.09
CA THR A 26 7.85 -1.84 -13.79
C THR A 26 7.83 -0.33 -13.96
N ILE A 27 8.81 0.39 -13.42
CA ILE A 27 8.91 1.85 -13.55
C ILE A 27 8.97 2.32 -15.00
N LYS A 28 9.72 1.62 -15.85
CA LYS A 28 9.77 1.95 -17.29
C LYS A 28 8.41 1.79 -17.96
N ILE A 29 7.68 0.71 -17.64
CA ILE A 29 6.37 0.43 -18.21
C ILE A 29 5.33 1.43 -17.71
N THR A 30 5.29 1.72 -16.40
CA THR A 30 4.32 2.65 -15.82
C THR A 30 4.55 4.09 -16.27
N LYS A 31 5.80 4.56 -16.40
CA LYS A 31 6.08 5.90 -16.95
C LYS A 31 5.56 6.06 -18.37
N ARG A 32 5.82 5.09 -19.25
CA ARG A 32 5.29 5.09 -20.63
C ARG A 32 3.76 5.05 -20.66
N LEU A 33 3.15 4.29 -19.75
CA LEU A 33 1.70 4.25 -19.64
C LEU A 33 1.13 5.58 -19.16
N ALA A 34 1.74 6.19 -18.13
CA ALA A 34 1.34 7.49 -17.58
C ALA A 34 1.35 8.57 -18.66
N GLU A 35 2.41 8.65 -19.47
CA GLU A 35 2.48 9.55 -20.63
C GLU A 35 1.35 9.29 -21.63
N LYS A 36 1.09 8.01 -21.97
CA LYS A 36 0.05 7.63 -22.94
C LYS A 36 -1.35 8.00 -22.50
N ILE A 37 -1.64 7.95 -21.19
CA ILE A 37 -2.96 8.23 -20.63
C ILE A 37 -3.10 9.66 -20.08
N GLY A 38 -2.03 10.46 -20.10
CA GLY A 38 -2.03 11.83 -19.59
C GLY A 38 -2.06 11.93 -18.06
N ALA A 39 -1.51 10.94 -17.34
CA ALA A 39 -1.39 11.02 -15.88
C ALA A 39 -0.29 12.00 -15.46
N GLU A 40 -0.45 12.62 -14.28
CA GLU A 40 0.48 13.63 -13.76
C GLU A 40 1.90 13.10 -13.55
N GLY A 41 2.05 11.83 -13.19
CA GLY A 41 3.36 11.22 -13.02
C GLY A 41 3.33 9.82 -12.41
N VAL A 42 4.53 9.31 -12.12
CA VAL A 42 4.76 8.03 -11.45
C VAL A 42 5.77 8.25 -10.32
N ILE A 43 5.34 7.97 -9.10
CA ILE A 43 6.19 7.95 -7.91
C ILE A 43 6.48 6.49 -7.55
N SER A 44 7.65 6.23 -6.97
CA SER A 44 8.08 4.87 -6.62
C SER A 44 8.96 4.85 -5.39
N GLU A 45 8.77 3.83 -4.56
CA GLU A 45 9.55 3.58 -3.34
C GLU A 45 9.96 2.10 -3.29
N PRO A 46 11.27 1.77 -3.40
CA PRO A 46 11.74 0.40 -3.28
C PRO A 46 11.87 -0.10 -1.83
N GLU A 47 12.02 0.78 -0.84
CA GLU A 47 12.31 0.42 0.56
C GLU A 47 11.05 0.29 1.43
N VAL A 48 10.15 -0.60 1.01
CA VAL A 48 8.90 -0.90 1.72
C VAL A 48 8.83 -2.35 2.16
N ALA A 49 8.20 -2.56 3.31
CA ALA A 49 7.81 -3.86 3.80
C ALA A 49 6.27 -3.95 3.95
N LYS A 50 5.76 -5.17 3.76
CA LYS A 50 4.33 -5.47 3.92
C LYS A 50 4.12 -6.34 5.13
N VAL A 51 3.46 -5.79 6.15
CA VAL A 51 3.05 -6.53 7.35
C VAL A 51 1.56 -6.83 7.23
N SER A 52 1.16 -8.06 7.56
CA SER A 52 -0.24 -8.47 7.46
C SER A 52 -0.67 -9.26 8.69
N ILE A 53 -1.87 -8.94 9.18
CA ILE A 53 -2.60 -9.83 10.08
C ILE A 53 -3.63 -10.61 9.27
N VAL A 54 -3.78 -11.90 9.58
CA VAL A 54 -4.70 -12.82 8.88
C VAL A 54 -5.52 -13.58 9.90
N GLY A 55 -6.83 -13.68 9.68
CA GLY A 55 -7.75 -14.30 10.62
C GLY A 55 -9.21 -14.14 10.19
N ALA A 56 -10.06 -15.06 10.62
CA ALA A 56 -11.50 -14.95 10.40
C ALA A 56 -12.08 -13.76 11.20
N GLY A 57 -13.01 -13.01 10.60
CA GLY A 57 -13.71 -11.92 11.28
C GLY A 57 -12.90 -10.64 11.48
N ILE A 58 -11.71 -10.51 10.85
CA ILE A 58 -10.85 -9.31 11.00
C ILE A 58 -11.57 -8.02 10.60
N THR A 59 -12.41 -8.05 9.56
CA THR A 59 -13.18 -6.87 9.15
C THR A 59 -14.48 -6.69 9.95
N SER A 60 -14.86 -7.67 10.75
CA SER A 60 -16.11 -7.66 11.54
C SER A 60 -15.91 -7.05 12.93
N ASP A 61 -14.68 -7.03 13.44
CA ASP A 61 -14.32 -6.40 14.71
C ASP A 61 -13.33 -5.24 14.48
N PRO A 62 -13.79 -3.98 14.55
CA PRO A 62 -12.91 -2.81 14.36
C PRO A 62 -11.80 -2.72 15.43
N ALA A 63 -11.95 -3.38 16.59
CA ALA A 63 -10.91 -3.41 17.60
C ALA A 63 -9.65 -4.14 17.13
N ILE A 64 -9.76 -5.06 16.16
CA ILE A 64 -8.60 -5.76 15.59
C ILE A 64 -7.72 -4.79 14.80
N ALA A 65 -8.32 -3.99 13.90
CA ALA A 65 -7.58 -2.96 13.15
C ALA A 65 -6.97 -1.92 14.10
N ALA A 66 -7.75 -1.45 15.09
CA ALA A 66 -7.28 -0.50 16.09
C ALA A 66 -6.08 -1.04 16.89
N ARG A 67 -6.09 -2.32 17.27
CA ARG A 67 -4.96 -2.97 17.95
C ARG A 67 -3.71 -3.04 17.07
N MET A 68 -3.87 -3.40 15.79
CA MET A 68 -2.75 -3.43 14.83
C MET A 68 -2.13 -2.04 14.66
N PHE A 69 -2.95 -1.03 14.37
CA PHE A 69 -2.46 0.34 14.16
C PHE A 69 -1.88 0.94 15.43
N GLY A 70 -2.51 0.68 16.58
CA GLY A 70 -2.00 1.11 17.88
C GLY A 70 -0.66 0.46 18.24
N ALA A 71 -0.44 -0.81 17.89
CA ALA A 71 0.85 -1.47 18.10
C ALA A 71 1.95 -0.83 17.23
N LEU A 72 1.67 -0.60 15.93
CA LEU A 72 2.61 0.07 15.03
C LEU A 72 2.94 1.49 15.51
N ALA A 73 1.92 2.25 15.92
CA ALA A 73 2.08 3.61 16.42
C ALA A 73 2.91 3.68 17.72
N LYS A 74 2.75 2.71 18.64
CA LYS A 74 3.55 2.65 19.88
C LYS A 74 5.04 2.48 19.62
N GLU A 75 5.39 1.75 18.56
CA GLU A 75 6.77 1.60 18.10
C GLU A 75 7.21 2.78 17.21
N GLY A 76 6.36 3.78 16.98
CA GLY A 76 6.66 4.91 16.10
C GLY A 76 6.79 4.52 14.63
N VAL A 77 6.11 3.45 14.19
CA VAL A 77 6.08 3.01 12.78
C VAL A 77 4.96 3.75 12.04
N ASN A 78 5.34 4.55 11.03
CA ASN A 78 4.37 5.17 10.12
C ASN A 78 3.74 4.12 9.20
N ILE A 79 2.45 4.27 8.90
CA ILE A 79 1.72 3.44 7.94
C ILE A 79 1.55 4.25 6.66
N ASP A 80 2.15 3.78 5.57
CA ASP A 80 2.11 4.49 4.28
C ASP A 80 0.84 4.15 3.50
N MET A 81 0.43 2.88 3.54
CA MET A 81 -0.78 2.40 2.86
C MET A 81 -1.45 1.25 3.64
N ILE A 82 -2.78 1.18 3.52
CA ILE A 82 -3.59 0.10 4.10
C ILE A 82 -4.40 -0.57 2.98
N SER A 83 -4.44 -1.90 2.98
CA SER A 83 -5.38 -2.69 2.17
C SER A 83 -6.01 -3.77 3.03
N THR A 84 -7.29 -4.02 2.80
CA THR A 84 -8.06 -5.00 3.56
C THR A 84 -8.77 -6.01 2.65
N SER A 85 -8.99 -7.20 3.17
CA SER A 85 -9.97 -8.17 2.69
C SER A 85 -10.72 -8.74 3.89
N GLY A 86 -11.78 -9.53 3.68
CA GLY A 86 -12.60 -10.05 4.79
C GLY A 86 -11.84 -10.83 5.87
N ILE A 87 -10.62 -11.30 5.58
CA ILE A 87 -9.77 -12.06 6.50
C ILE A 87 -8.36 -11.50 6.69
N ARG A 88 -8.06 -10.31 6.15
CA ARG A 88 -6.70 -9.76 6.15
C ARG A 88 -6.70 -8.25 6.22
N ILE A 89 -5.83 -7.69 7.06
CA ILE A 89 -5.39 -6.30 6.97
C ILE A 89 -3.90 -6.31 6.64
N SER A 90 -3.52 -5.55 5.63
CA SER A 90 -2.13 -5.38 5.19
C SER A 90 -1.75 -3.90 5.29
N CYS A 91 -0.62 -3.63 5.94
CA CYS A 91 0.00 -2.31 5.99
C CYS A 91 1.31 -2.35 5.20
N LEU A 92 1.55 -1.30 4.41
CA LEU A 92 2.88 -0.98 3.92
C LEU A 92 3.53 0.01 4.89
N ILE A 93 4.78 -0.28 5.22
CA ILE A 93 5.63 0.51 6.12
C ILE A 93 7.03 0.58 5.49
N SER A 94 7.88 1.50 5.97
CA SER A 94 9.31 1.49 5.60
C SER A 94 9.99 0.18 6.00
N SER A 95 10.78 -0.40 5.09
CA SER A 95 11.55 -1.63 5.36
C SER A 95 12.63 -1.45 6.42
N SER A 96 13.07 -0.22 6.70
CA SER A 96 14.03 0.11 7.77
C SER A 96 13.55 -0.23 9.19
N ARG A 97 12.27 -0.61 9.33
CA ARG A 97 11.61 -0.92 10.60
C ARG A 97 11.44 -2.41 10.87
N ILE A 98 12.03 -3.27 10.03
CA ILE A 98 12.01 -4.73 10.15
C ILE A 98 13.43 -5.27 10.33
#